data_AF-A0A518C2B4-F1
#
_entry.id   AF-A0A518C2B4-F1
#
_cell.length_a   1.000
_cell.length_b   1.000
_cell.length_c   1.000
_cell.angle_alpha   90.00
_cell.angle_beta   90.00
_cell.angle_gamma   90.00
#
_symmetry.space_group_name_H-M   'P 1'
#
loop_
_entity.id
_entity.type
_entity.pdbx_description
1 polymer ?
#
loop_
_entity_poly.entity_id
_entity_poly.type
_entity_poly.pdbx_seq_one_letter_code
_entity_poly.pdbx_strand_id
1 'polypeptide(L)'
;MSEKVGLFLKKANDDLVSHCQCEPCWISAPAQMDCPWCGCGWLFACPKCRHAYTFTVAAPCDLTWEELAHLDLDTRYSEPPTDEDIDLWIDFMKQMTEDLEEGQQYVYLDGWAIPVDAEEFDVEGVYAEHQLDKVPQLAALGQPSIIEEVLANEDYWRERHVEYDDDDEED
;
A
#
# COMPACT_ATOMS: atom_id res chain seq x y z
N MET A 1 -21.03 6.26 -17.06
CA MET A 1 -19.67 6.80 -17.28
C MET A 1 -18.95 6.56 -15.97
N SER A 2 -17.89 5.78 -15.99
CA SER A 2 -17.19 5.35 -14.78
C SER A 2 -16.54 6.57 -14.10
N GLU A 3 -16.56 6.55 -12.77
CA GLU A 3 -16.13 7.66 -11.92
C GLU A 3 -14.63 7.94 -12.09
N LYS A 4 -14.26 9.23 -12.22
CA LYS A 4 -12.86 9.66 -12.24
C LYS A 4 -12.27 9.63 -10.84
N VAL A 5 -11.00 9.24 -10.75
CA VAL A 5 -10.28 9.11 -9.48
C VAL A 5 -9.90 10.49 -8.92
N GLY A 6 -9.48 11.41 -9.79
CA GLY A 6 -9.08 12.76 -9.38
C GLY A 6 -7.65 12.81 -8.84
N LEU A 7 -7.37 12.10 -7.74
CA LEU A 7 -6.04 12.03 -7.11
C LEU A 7 -5.66 10.59 -6.80
N PHE A 8 -4.43 10.19 -7.14
CA PHE A 8 -3.97 8.81 -6.91
C PHE A 8 -2.45 8.74 -6.64
N LEU A 9 -1.97 7.59 -6.20
CA LEU A 9 -0.58 7.37 -5.83
C LEU A 9 0.25 6.86 -7.01
N LYS A 10 1.36 7.56 -7.29
CA LYS A 10 2.42 7.08 -8.20
C LYS A 10 3.77 7.04 -7.49
N LYS A 11 4.70 6.23 -7.98
CA LYS A 11 6.09 6.18 -7.50
C LYS A 11 6.70 7.59 -7.44
N ALA A 12 7.33 7.91 -6.30
CA ALA A 12 7.96 9.20 -6.06
C ALA A 12 9.47 9.21 -6.38
N ASN A 13 10.22 8.25 -5.81
CA ASN A 13 11.69 8.21 -5.90
C ASN A 13 12.23 6.79 -5.67
N ASP A 14 13.56 6.66 -5.56
CA ASP A 14 14.31 5.41 -5.39
C ASP A 14 15.15 5.41 -4.09
N ASP A 15 14.78 6.24 -3.10
CA ASP A 15 15.68 6.56 -1.98
C ASP A 15 15.85 5.41 -0.96
N LEU A 16 14.93 4.43 -0.93
CA LEU A 16 15.00 3.23 -0.09
C LEU A 16 14.95 1.93 -0.93
N VAL A 17 13.95 1.07 -0.74
CA VAL A 17 13.75 -0.12 -1.55
C VAL A 17 12.98 0.30 -2.80
N SER A 18 13.59 0.11 -3.97
CA SER A 18 12.93 0.32 -5.25
C SER A 18 13.54 -0.55 -6.35
N HIS A 19 12.71 -1.42 -6.92
CA HIS A 19 13.07 -2.28 -8.05
C HIS A 19 12.33 -1.88 -9.34
N CYS A 20 11.38 -0.94 -9.25
CA CYS A 20 10.60 -0.45 -10.38
C CYS A 20 11.30 0.73 -11.07
N GLN A 21 11.34 0.71 -12.40
CA GLN A 21 11.90 1.78 -13.24
C GLN A 21 10.87 2.29 -14.28
N CYS A 22 9.58 1.98 -14.09
CA CYS A 22 8.52 2.39 -15.01
C CYS A 22 8.12 3.87 -14.80
N GLU A 23 7.74 4.56 -15.88
CA GLU A 23 7.21 5.93 -15.82
C GLU A 23 6.00 6.12 -16.76
N PRO A 24 4.89 6.77 -16.32
CA PRO A 24 4.49 6.89 -14.91
C PRO A 24 4.15 5.51 -14.31
N CYS A 25 4.33 5.37 -13.01
CA CYS A 25 4.08 4.15 -12.24
C CYS A 25 3.02 4.41 -11.17
N TRP A 26 1.75 4.24 -11.50
CA TRP A 26 0.67 4.14 -10.51
C TRP A 26 0.88 2.90 -9.64
N ILE A 27 0.33 2.89 -8.43
CA ILE A 27 0.39 1.71 -7.56
C ILE A 27 -0.60 0.62 -8.04
N SER A 28 -0.29 -0.63 -7.75
CA SER A 28 -1.25 -1.73 -7.70
C SER A 28 -1.84 -1.85 -6.30
N ALA A 29 -2.89 -2.66 -6.13
CA ALA A 29 -3.29 -3.11 -4.81
C ALA A 29 -2.12 -3.86 -4.14
N PRO A 30 -1.78 -3.57 -2.86
CA PRO A 30 -0.77 -4.29 -2.12
C PRO A 30 -1.13 -5.79 -2.04
N ALA A 31 -0.14 -6.64 -2.28
CA ALA A 31 -0.38 -8.07 -2.53
C ALA A 31 -0.02 -8.98 -1.34
N GLN A 32 0.64 -8.48 -0.30
CA GLN A 32 1.27 -9.32 0.72
C GLN A 32 0.89 -8.94 2.15
N MET A 33 -0.40 -9.08 2.45
CA MET A 33 -0.94 -8.93 3.81
C MET A 33 -0.75 -10.19 4.68
N ASP A 34 -0.48 -11.36 4.08
CA ASP A 34 -0.28 -12.62 4.82
C ASP A 34 1.10 -12.76 5.48
N CYS A 35 2.08 -11.97 5.06
CA CYS A 35 3.44 -11.98 5.60
C CYS A 35 4.06 -10.57 5.63
N PRO A 36 3.49 -9.64 6.41
CA PRO A 36 3.93 -8.24 6.43
C PRO A 36 5.42 -8.07 6.78
N TRP A 37 5.98 -9.01 7.55
CA TRP A 37 7.39 -9.05 7.95
C TRP A 37 8.35 -9.63 6.90
N CYS A 38 7.91 -10.11 5.74
CA CYS A 38 8.84 -10.73 4.76
C CYS A 38 9.66 -9.70 3.96
N GLY A 39 9.52 -8.41 4.26
CA GLY A 39 10.24 -7.32 3.61
C GLY A 39 9.51 -6.68 2.43
N CYS A 40 8.42 -7.28 1.94
CA CYS A 40 7.60 -6.71 0.87
C CYS A 40 6.18 -6.31 1.28
N GLY A 41 5.69 -6.74 2.45
CA GLY A 41 4.33 -6.43 2.89
C GLY A 41 4.10 -4.97 3.31
N TRP A 42 5.12 -4.11 3.28
CA TRP A 42 5.04 -2.66 3.51
C TRP A 42 5.50 -1.86 2.29
N LEU A 43 5.61 -2.51 1.13
CA LEU A 43 5.99 -1.88 -0.13
C LEU A 43 4.77 -1.74 -1.04
N PHE A 44 4.75 -0.67 -1.83
CA PHE A 44 3.89 -0.61 -3.00
C PHE A 44 4.45 -1.50 -4.12
N ALA A 45 3.60 -1.88 -5.06
CA ALA A 45 4.01 -2.59 -6.27
C ALA A 45 3.54 -1.87 -7.54
N CYS A 46 4.30 -2.07 -8.62
CA CYS A 46 3.95 -1.55 -9.93
C CYS A 46 2.98 -2.51 -10.63
N PRO A 47 1.83 -2.06 -11.16
CA PRO A 47 0.92 -2.91 -11.91
C PRO A 47 1.56 -3.42 -13.21
N LYS A 48 2.52 -2.68 -13.80
CA LYS A 48 3.17 -3.05 -15.07
C LYS A 48 4.26 -4.13 -14.92
N CYS A 49 5.19 -3.93 -13.99
CA CYS A 49 6.37 -4.80 -13.85
C CYS A 49 6.37 -5.65 -12.58
N ARG A 50 5.39 -5.45 -11.69
CA ARG A 50 5.24 -6.16 -10.40
C ARG A 50 6.38 -5.97 -9.41
N HIS A 51 7.35 -5.12 -9.74
CA HIS A 51 8.42 -4.78 -8.83
C HIS A 51 7.95 -3.81 -7.75
N ALA A 52 8.48 -4.04 -6.55
CA ALA A 52 8.14 -3.28 -5.37
C ALA A 52 8.94 -1.97 -5.26
N TYR A 53 8.38 -0.98 -4.57
CA TYR A 53 9.03 0.29 -4.24
C TYR A 53 8.40 0.93 -3.00
N THR A 54 9.16 1.79 -2.33
CA THR A 54 8.80 2.33 -1.02
C THR A 54 7.93 3.58 -1.10
N PHE A 55 8.37 4.59 -1.86
CA PHE A 55 7.78 5.93 -1.78
C PHE A 55 6.84 6.23 -2.93
N THR A 56 5.69 6.79 -2.60
CA THR A 56 4.71 7.32 -3.56
C THR A 56 4.46 8.79 -3.32
N VAL A 57 3.90 9.46 -4.33
CA VAL A 57 3.39 10.82 -4.25
C VAL A 57 1.97 10.82 -4.78
N ALA A 58 1.06 11.49 -4.08
CA ALA A 58 -0.28 11.73 -4.56
C ALA A 58 -0.25 12.77 -5.68
N ALA A 59 -0.80 12.42 -6.84
CA ALA A 59 -0.78 13.24 -8.04
C ALA A 59 -2.10 13.16 -8.81
N PRO A 60 -2.46 14.20 -9.59
CA PRO A 60 -3.68 14.20 -10.38
C PRO A 60 -3.74 12.98 -11.29
N CYS A 61 -4.90 12.30 -11.27
CA CYS A 61 -5.14 11.10 -12.04
C CYS A 61 -6.38 11.27 -12.91
N ASP A 62 -6.14 11.33 -14.23
CA ASP A 62 -7.19 11.46 -15.23
C ASP A 62 -7.87 10.12 -15.56
N LEU A 63 -7.51 9.02 -14.89
CA LEU A 63 -8.11 7.70 -15.11
C LEU A 63 -9.38 7.53 -14.25
N THR A 64 -10.26 6.63 -14.69
CA THR A 64 -11.36 6.13 -13.87
C THR A 64 -10.89 5.03 -12.93
N TRP A 65 -11.70 4.74 -11.91
CA TRP A 65 -11.46 3.61 -11.01
C TRP A 65 -11.36 2.27 -11.75
N GLU A 66 -12.27 2.02 -12.70
CA GLU A 66 -12.21 0.84 -13.57
C GLU A 66 -10.94 0.79 -14.44
N GLU A 67 -10.50 1.92 -15.00
CA GLU A 67 -9.27 1.98 -15.80
C GLU A 67 -8.03 1.63 -14.96
N LEU A 68 -7.97 2.06 -13.70
CA LEU A 68 -6.91 1.68 -12.77
C LEU A 68 -7.00 0.21 -12.35
N ALA A 69 -8.20 -0.29 -12.08
CA ALA A 69 -8.43 -1.69 -11.73
C ALA A 69 -7.94 -2.61 -12.86
N HIS A 70 -8.29 -2.32 -14.12
CA HIS A 70 -7.79 -3.08 -15.27
C HIS A 70 -6.29 -2.96 -15.47
N LEU A 71 -5.69 -1.77 -15.25
CA LEU A 71 -4.23 -1.61 -15.32
C LEU A 71 -3.52 -2.57 -14.36
N ASP A 72 -4.10 -2.80 -13.19
CA ASP A 72 -3.61 -3.77 -12.22
C ASP A 72 -4.03 -5.20 -12.59
N LEU A 73 -5.31 -5.54 -12.49
CA LEU A 73 -5.80 -6.90 -12.49
C LEU A 73 -5.55 -7.67 -13.80
N ASP A 74 -5.60 -6.99 -14.96
CA ASP A 74 -5.41 -7.64 -16.27
C ASP A 74 -4.00 -8.27 -16.43
N THR A 75 -3.04 -7.78 -15.66
CA THR A 75 -1.65 -8.27 -15.69
C THR A 75 -1.30 -9.14 -14.48
N ARG A 76 -2.26 -9.36 -13.57
CA ARG A 76 -2.06 -10.11 -12.32
C ARG A 76 -2.36 -11.60 -12.51
N TYR A 77 -3.37 -11.92 -13.32
CA TYR A 77 -3.89 -13.26 -13.48
C TYR A 77 -3.77 -13.75 -14.93
N SER A 78 -3.87 -15.07 -15.11
CA SER A 78 -3.88 -15.70 -16.43
C SER A 78 -5.23 -15.54 -17.15
N GLU A 79 -6.28 -15.25 -16.40
CA GLU A 79 -7.64 -15.02 -16.89
C GLU A 79 -8.03 -13.56 -16.65
N PRO A 80 -8.93 -12.98 -17.46
CA PRO A 80 -9.45 -11.65 -17.22
C PRO A 80 -10.14 -11.56 -15.85
N PRO A 81 -10.04 -10.42 -15.13
CA PRO A 81 -10.76 -10.23 -13.89
C PRO A 81 -12.28 -10.26 -14.11
N THR A 82 -13.01 -10.75 -13.12
CA THR A 82 -14.47 -10.65 -13.07
C THR A 82 -14.91 -9.25 -12.64
N ASP A 83 -16.18 -8.93 -12.82
CA ASP A 83 -16.75 -7.66 -12.34
C ASP A 83 -16.62 -7.55 -10.80
N GLU A 84 -16.76 -8.68 -10.09
CA GLU A 84 -16.56 -8.75 -8.63
C GLU A 84 -15.11 -8.47 -8.21
N ASP A 85 -14.12 -8.99 -8.94
CA ASP A 85 -12.71 -8.69 -8.68
C ASP A 85 -12.42 -7.18 -8.85
N ILE A 86 -13.05 -6.55 -9.86
CA ILE A 86 -12.91 -5.12 -10.13
C ILE A 86 -13.54 -4.31 -9.01
N ASP A 87 -14.77 -4.64 -8.60
CA ASP A 87 -15.48 -3.92 -7.54
C ASP A 87 -14.73 -4.01 -6.20
N LEU A 88 -14.28 -5.21 -5.80
CA LEU A 88 -13.49 -5.41 -4.58
C LEU A 88 -12.17 -4.61 -4.61
N TRP A 89 -11.50 -4.58 -5.77
CA TRP A 89 -10.30 -3.78 -5.94
C TRP A 89 -10.58 -2.29 -5.78
N ILE A 90 -11.67 -1.80 -6.40
CA ILE A 90 -12.04 -0.38 -6.33
C ILE A 90 -12.37 0.03 -4.91
N ASP A 91 -13.16 -0.77 -4.18
CA ASP A 91 -13.55 -0.47 -2.80
C ASP A 91 -12.33 -0.41 -1.87
N PHE A 92 -11.45 -1.42 -1.96
CA PHE A 92 -10.20 -1.43 -1.19
C PHE A 92 -9.33 -0.21 -1.51
N MET A 93 -9.14 0.10 -2.79
CA MET A 93 -8.26 1.20 -3.19
C MET A 93 -8.84 2.57 -2.84
N LYS A 94 -10.18 2.74 -2.88
CA LYS A 94 -10.85 3.95 -2.41
C LYS A 94 -10.61 4.17 -0.92
N GLN A 95 -10.77 3.14 -0.10
CA GLN A 95 -10.51 3.21 1.34
C GLN A 95 -9.04 3.56 1.62
N MET A 96 -8.10 2.87 0.99
CA MET A 96 -6.66 3.11 1.20
C MET A 96 -6.22 4.52 0.73
N THR A 97 -6.97 5.16 -0.17
CA THR A 97 -6.60 6.45 -0.77
C THR A 97 -7.58 7.58 -0.47
N GLU A 98 -8.42 7.44 0.56
CA GLU A 98 -9.46 8.43 0.92
C GLU A 98 -8.89 9.81 1.28
N ASP A 99 -7.82 9.83 2.09
CA ASP A 99 -7.24 11.06 2.67
C ASP A 99 -5.96 11.55 1.95
N LEU A 100 -5.89 11.36 0.63
CA LEU A 100 -4.74 11.83 -0.14
C LEU A 100 -4.73 13.37 -0.30
N GLU A 101 -3.54 13.95 -0.12
CA GLU A 101 -3.26 15.37 -0.38
C GLU A 101 -2.32 15.53 -1.56
N GLU A 102 -2.67 16.38 -2.54
CA GLU A 102 -1.85 16.54 -3.75
C GLU A 102 -0.42 16.97 -3.43
N GLY A 103 0.56 16.23 -3.95
CA GLY A 103 1.99 16.49 -3.75
C GLY A 103 2.56 15.90 -2.46
N GLN A 104 1.73 15.39 -1.56
CA GLN A 104 2.18 14.69 -0.35
C GLN A 104 2.76 13.31 -0.72
N GLN A 105 3.83 12.91 -0.02
CA GLN A 105 4.43 11.60 -0.16
C GLN A 105 3.86 10.61 0.85
N TYR A 106 3.69 9.36 0.42
CA TYR A 106 3.12 8.28 1.22
C TYR A 106 3.96 7.01 1.13
N VAL A 107 3.92 6.22 2.21
CA VAL A 107 4.39 4.84 2.27
C VAL A 107 3.20 3.91 2.51
N TYR A 108 3.36 2.62 2.21
CA TYR A 108 2.37 1.62 2.58
C TYR A 108 2.73 1.01 3.93
N LEU A 109 1.80 0.96 4.86
CA LEU A 109 1.95 0.23 6.12
C LEU A 109 0.62 -0.41 6.49
N ASP A 110 0.60 -1.74 6.50
CA ASP A 110 -0.47 -2.58 7.04
C ASP A 110 -1.90 -2.17 6.63
N GLY A 111 -2.13 -2.06 5.33
CA GLY A 111 -3.45 -1.68 4.77
C GLY A 111 -3.59 -0.19 4.44
N TRP A 112 -2.70 0.67 4.94
CA TRP A 112 -2.87 2.11 4.86
C TRP A 112 -1.78 2.81 4.05
N ALA A 113 -2.15 3.90 3.37
CA ALA A 113 -1.21 4.87 2.82
C ALA A 113 -0.90 5.93 3.89
N ILE A 114 0.28 5.85 4.51
CA ILE A 114 0.69 6.74 5.60
C ILE A 114 1.52 7.91 5.06
N PRO A 115 1.18 9.18 5.36
CA PRO A 115 2.02 10.33 5.00
C PRO A 115 3.43 10.17 5.57
N VAL A 116 4.47 10.41 4.77
CA VAL A 116 5.86 10.18 5.20
C VAL A 116 6.30 11.01 6.41
N ASP A 117 5.66 12.16 6.61
CA ASP A 117 5.92 13.11 7.70
C ASP A 117 5.03 12.90 8.93
N ALA A 118 4.25 11.80 8.98
CA ALA A 118 3.52 11.42 10.18
C ALA A 118 4.49 11.16 11.35
N GLU A 119 4.18 11.76 12.50
CA GLU A 119 4.91 11.60 13.76
C GLU A 119 3.92 11.24 14.87
N GLU A 120 4.38 10.46 15.86
CA GLU A 120 3.62 10.04 17.04
C GLU A 120 2.19 9.57 16.71
N PHE A 121 2.09 8.55 15.86
CA PHE A 121 0.82 8.09 15.31
C PHE A 121 0.51 6.63 15.70
N ASP A 122 -0.78 6.38 15.88
CA ASP A 122 -1.34 5.06 16.11
C ASP A 122 -2.10 4.61 14.85
N VAL A 123 -1.92 3.35 14.44
CA VAL A 123 -2.64 2.75 13.31
C VAL A 123 -3.13 1.37 13.73
N GLU A 124 -4.43 1.17 13.63
CA GLU A 124 -5.00 -0.18 13.59
C GLU A 124 -4.89 -0.68 12.16
N GLY A 125 -3.84 -1.46 11.91
CA GLY A 125 -3.57 -2.04 10.60
C GLY A 125 -4.46 -3.25 10.34
N VAL A 126 -4.39 -3.77 9.12
CA VAL A 126 -5.12 -4.98 8.74
C VAL A 126 -4.62 -6.19 9.53
N TYR A 127 -3.32 -6.27 9.84
CA TYR A 127 -2.69 -7.39 10.52
C TYR A 127 -2.31 -7.07 11.98
N ALA A 128 -1.92 -5.84 12.30
CA ALA A 128 -1.40 -5.47 13.61
C ALA A 128 -1.73 -4.02 14.02
N GLU A 129 -1.79 -3.79 15.33
CA GLU A 129 -1.80 -2.45 15.91
C GLU A 129 -0.38 -1.87 15.94
N HIS A 130 -0.24 -0.62 15.51
CA HIS A 130 1.03 0.10 15.48
C HIS A 130 0.94 1.35 16.34
N GLN A 131 1.95 1.53 17.18
CA GLN A 131 2.22 2.78 17.88
C GLN A 131 3.66 3.18 17.55
N LEU A 132 3.80 4.20 16.72
CA LEU A 132 5.08 4.57 16.10
C LEU A 132 5.37 6.05 16.27
N ASP A 133 6.57 6.37 16.75
CA ASP A 133 7.01 7.76 16.86
C ASP A 133 7.22 8.40 15.48
N LYS A 134 7.60 7.59 14.49
CA LYS A 134 7.91 8.01 13.12
C LYS A 134 7.61 6.90 12.12
N VAL A 135 7.36 7.32 10.87
CA VAL A 135 7.22 6.39 9.75
C VAL A 135 8.51 5.57 9.57
N PRO A 136 8.46 4.23 9.70
CA PRO A 136 9.67 3.40 9.74
C PRO A 136 10.45 3.42 8.42
N GLN A 137 9.77 3.54 7.28
CA GLN A 137 10.39 3.67 5.96
C GLN A 137 11.20 4.96 5.83
N LEU A 138 10.69 6.09 6.35
CA LEU A 138 11.41 7.37 6.36
C LEU A 138 12.60 7.29 7.34
N ALA A 139 12.38 6.75 8.54
CA ALA A 139 13.42 6.62 9.54
C ALA A 139 14.57 5.71 9.07
N ALA A 140 14.26 4.68 8.29
CA ALA A 140 15.24 3.77 7.68
C ALA A 140 16.24 4.45 6.75
N LEU A 141 15.92 5.62 6.16
CA LEU A 141 16.88 6.40 5.36
C LEU A 141 18.07 6.88 6.20
N GLY A 142 17.85 7.22 7.47
CA GLY A 142 18.89 7.63 8.41
C GLY A 142 19.43 6.49 9.29
N GLN A 143 18.60 5.48 9.54
CA GLN A 143 18.91 4.34 10.40
C GLN A 143 18.42 3.02 9.76
N PRO A 144 19.23 2.40 8.89
CA PRO A 144 18.82 1.21 8.14
C PRO A 144 18.39 0.01 9.00
N SER A 145 18.84 -0.06 10.26
CA SER A 145 18.45 -1.15 11.18
C SER A 145 16.95 -1.20 11.48
N ILE A 146 16.22 -0.09 11.28
CA ILE A 146 14.76 -0.03 11.45
C ILE A 146 14.03 -1.02 10.54
N ILE A 147 14.60 -1.34 9.38
CA ILE A 147 14.03 -2.38 8.51
C ILE A 147 14.00 -3.71 9.25
N GLU A 148 15.10 -4.12 9.88
CA GLU A 148 15.19 -5.41 10.57
C GLU A 148 14.51 -5.38 11.95
N GLU A 149 14.41 -4.22 12.58
CA GLU A 149 13.83 -4.06 13.92
C GLU A 149 12.30 -3.96 13.91
N VAL A 150 11.72 -3.43 12.83
CA VAL A 150 10.27 -3.16 12.73
C VAL A 150 9.69 -3.83 11.48
N LEU A 151 10.11 -3.37 10.30
CA LEU A 151 9.43 -3.69 9.04
C LEU A 151 9.54 -5.17 8.64
N ALA A 152 10.69 -5.80 8.90
CA ALA A 152 10.97 -7.20 8.61
C ALA A 152 11.08 -8.06 9.88
N ASN A 153 10.60 -7.55 11.02
CA ASN A 153 10.70 -8.22 12.30
C ASN A 153 9.43 -9.02 12.60
N GLU A 154 9.46 -10.33 12.36
CA GLU A 154 8.33 -11.22 12.64
C GLU A 154 7.81 -11.10 14.08
N ASP A 155 8.68 -10.96 15.07
CA ASP A 155 8.29 -10.84 16.48
C ASP A 155 7.52 -9.52 16.72
N TYR A 156 7.99 -8.40 16.15
CA TYR A 156 7.30 -7.11 16.24
C TYR A 156 5.85 -7.21 15.75
N TRP A 157 5.65 -7.82 14.58
CA TRP A 157 4.35 -7.96 13.95
C TRP A 157 3.45 -8.93 14.71
N ARG A 158 3.96 -10.09 15.14
CA ARG A 158 3.17 -11.09 15.88
C ARG A 158 2.74 -10.63 17.27
N GLU A 159 3.58 -9.90 17.98
CA GLU A 159 3.24 -9.36 19.31
C GLU A 159 2.10 -8.34 19.28
N ARG A 160 1.85 -7.74 18.11
CA ARG A 160 0.87 -6.69 17.88
C ARG A 160 -0.31 -7.14 17.01
N HIS A 161 -0.38 -8.44 16.71
CA HIS A 161 -1.39 -8.99 15.82
C HIS A 161 -2.80 -8.70 16.37
N VAL A 162 -3.67 -8.18 15.50
CA VAL A 162 -5.10 -8.03 15.82
C VAL A 162 -5.79 -9.36 15.60
N GLU A 163 -6.58 -9.82 16.58
CA GLU A 163 -7.42 -11.00 16.36
C GLU A 163 -8.53 -10.63 15.39
N TYR A 164 -8.64 -11.36 14.27
CA TYR A 164 -9.85 -11.31 13.46
C TYR A 164 -10.95 -12.00 14.27
N ASP A 165 -11.94 -11.24 14.73
CA ASP A 165 -13.19 -11.84 15.19
C ASP A 165 -13.87 -12.45 13.95
N ASP A 166 -13.75 -13.78 13.78
CA ASP A 166 -14.45 -14.59 12.76
C ASP A 166 -16.00 -14.58 12.95
N ASP A 167 -16.56 -13.65 13.73
CA ASP A 167 -17.98 -13.60 14.09
C ASP A 167 -18.87 -12.89 13.04
N ASP A 168 -18.31 -12.39 11.92
CA ASP A 168 -19.07 -11.80 10.80
C ASP A 168 -19.39 -12.82 9.66
N GLU A 169 -19.41 -14.13 9.96
CA GLU A 169 -20.00 -15.18 9.11
C GLU A 169 -21.35 -15.72 9.65
N GLU A 170 -22.20 -14.91 10.28
CA GLU A 170 -23.64 -15.26 10.42
C GLU A 170 -24.54 -14.03 10.28
N ASP A 171 -25.06 -13.79 9.07
CA ASP A 171 -26.50 -13.51 8.80
C ASP A 171 -26.88 -13.55 7.30
#